data_AF-A0A2Z2MQ68-F1
#
_entry.id   AF-A0A2Z2MQ68-F1
#
_cell.length_a   1.000
_cell.length_b   1.000
_cell.length_c   1.000
_cell.angle_alpha   90.00
_cell.angle_beta   90.00
_cell.angle_gamma   90.00
#
_symmetry.space_group_name_H-M   'P 1'
#
loop_
_entity.id
_entity.type
_entity.pdbx_description
1 polymer ?
#
loop_
_entity_poly.entity_id
_entity_poly.type
_entity_poly.pdbx_seq_one_letter_code
_entity_poly.pdbx_strand_id
1 'polypeptide(L)'
;MMTLADVFRETLREKGIESIGTLSKRFRKSRNKLQDIAIEIVHGKGAIFKVPEKTAVAWDLNGNRVDGSHYAYAPLCMMEKFEPVLTPEELRSKLPDWPYFIIDLYHWEKHTQKEKGKICLQVTQSYGLLRDYFTGSELAVTWANEEFRKMYNGPLDRITAHEGPTTEFLEEKGIDEVVLLDPWADEALSEKDFGVKAFIIGGIVDTGGTKKKTTPKIGEELESAGIRVRRRKIVLKGDTIGVPDRINRILGIILKMVVEGKDMDRAVYEMQEPLHARWRLRKELPKHAVRYKVDGKTYRVVEKELFDEYSRWLKIRWEDFVKVLRELDLIALERKRIHHLNKISNTRIINGRLYRVILLKKAAMLCYNC
;
A
#
# COMPACT_ATOMS: atom_id res chain seq x y z
N MET A 1 13.01 -0.85 -9.50
CA MET A 1 12.76 -2.13 -10.19
C MET A 1 11.97 -1.85 -11.47
N MET A 2 12.20 -2.55 -12.58
CA MET A 2 11.45 -2.31 -13.82
C MET A 2 10.00 -2.81 -13.71
N THR A 3 9.06 -2.08 -14.29
CA THR A 3 7.66 -2.52 -14.49
C THR A 3 7.49 -3.29 -15.79
N LEU A 4 6.37 -3.98 -15.96
CA LEU A 4 6.02 -4.62 -17.23
C LEU A 4 5.91 -3.60 -18.37
N ALA A 5 5.37 -2.40 -18.10
CA ALA A 5 5.35 -1.31 -19.06
C ALA A 5 6.76 -0.87 -19.48
N ASP A 6 7.74 -0.90 -18.58
CA ASP A 6 9.13 -0.56 -18.91
C ASP A 6 9.76 -1.61 -19.83
N VAL A 7 9.61 -2.90 -19.50
CA VAL A 7 10.06 -4.03 -20.35
C VAL A 7 9.42 -3.97 -21.72
N PHE A 8 8.11 -3.71 -21.78
CA PHE A 8 7.38 -3.58 -23.02
C PHE A 8 7.87 -2.39 -23.86
N ARG A 9 8.12 -1.24 -23.22
CA ARG A 9 8.64 -0.03 -23.88
C ARG A 9 10.02 -0.27 -24.49
N GLU A 10 10.92 -0.91 -23.75
CA GLU A 10 12.27 -1.24 -24.24
C GLU A 10 12.20 -2.22 -25.40
N THR A 11 11.34 -3.24 -25.31
CA THR A 11 11.13 -4.21 -26.38
C THR A 11 10.60 -3.56 -27.67
N LEU A 12 9.67 -2.60 -27.55
CA LEU A 12 9.19 -1.84 -28.70
C LEU A 12 10.30 -0.97 -29.31
N ARG A 13 11.11 -0.33 -28.47
CA ARG A 13 12.23 0.51 -28.91
C ARG A 13 13.28 -0.29 -29.68
N GLU A 14 13.64 -1.48 -29.20
CA GLU A 14 14.56 -2.39 -29.90
C GLU A 14 14.05 -2.79 -31.29
N LYS A 15 12.73 -2.88 -31.47
CA LYS A 15 12.09 -3.15 -32.77
C LYS A 15 11.88 -1.88 -33.61
N GLY A 16 12.37 -0.72 -33.18
CA GLY A 16 12.24 0.55 -33.91
C GLY A 16 10.83 1.16 -33.87
N ILE A 17 10.01 0.79 -32.88
CA ILE A 17 8.63 1.28 -32.75
C ILE A 17 8.59 2.44 -31.76
N GLU A 18 8.17 3.61 -32.25
CA GLU A 18 8.09 4.84 -31.43
C GLU A 18 6.69 5.10 -30.86
N SER A 19 5.65 4.53 -31.47
CA SER A 19 4.26 4.68 -31.01
C SER A 19 3.40 3.48 -31.40
N ILE A 20 2.38 3.19 -30.59
CA ILE A 20 1.44 2.09 -30.83
C ILE A 20 -0.02 2.54 -30.68
N GLY A 21 -0.87 2.09 -31.60
CA GLY A 21 -2.32 2.19 -31.51
C GLY A 21 -2.97 0.94 -30.90
N THR A 22 -4.30 0.89 -30.95
CA THR A 22 -5.08 -0.30 -30.57
C THR A 22 -6.26 -0.49 -31.51
N LEU A 23 -6.48 -1.73 -31.95
CA LEU A 23 -7.69 -2.14 -32.67
C LEU A 23 -8.81 -2.60 -31.71
N SER A 24 -8.53 -2.66 -30.41
CA SER A 24 -9.52 -3.01 -29.38
C SER A 24 -9.97 -1.78 -28.57
N LYS A 25 -11.29 -1.63 -28.43
CA LYS A 25 -11.93 -0.52 -27.67
C LYS A 25 -11.80 -0.66 -26.15
N ARG A 26 -11.32 -1.80 -25.62
CA ARG A 26 -11.26 -2.07 -24.18
C ARG A 26 -10.32 -1.15 -23.40
N PHE A 27 -9.33 -0.56 -24.06
CA PHE A 27 -8.33 0.32 -23.42
C PHE A 27 -8.74 1.80 -23.35
N ARG A 28 -10.01 2.14 -23.64
CA ARG A 28 -10.47 3.54 -23.69
C ARG A 28 -10.29 4.30 -22.38
N LYS A 29 -10.57 3.66 -21.24
CA LYS A 29 -10.49 4.25 -19.89
C LYS A 29 -9.20 3.90 -19.14
N SER A 30 -8.22 3.32 -19.82
CA SER A 30 -6.94 2.94 -19.24
C SER A 30 -6.18 4.17 -18.76
N ARG A 31 -5.61 4.09 -17.55
CA ARG A 31 -4.71 5.12 -17.00
C ARG A 31 -3.29 4.96 -17.51
N ASN A 32 -2.85 3.73 -17.72
CA ASN A 32 -1.54 3.39 -18.30
C ASN A 32 -1.75 2.37 -19.42
N LYS A 33 -1.79 2.87 -20.66
CA LYS A 33 -2.12 2.05 -21.83
C LYS A 33 -1.04 1.05 -22.18
N LEU A 34 0.22 1.40 -21.97
CA LEU A 34 1.34 0.49 -22.22
C LEU A 34 1.26 -0.70 -21.27
N GLN A 35 1.00 -0.45 -19.97
CA GLN A 35 0.80 -1.51 -18.98
C GLN A 35 -0.38 -2.41 -19.34
N ASP A 36 -1.57 -1.85 -19.59
CA ASP A 36 -2.76 -2.67 -19.88
C ASP A 36 -2.63 -3.46 -21.19
N ILE A 37 -1.96 -2.92 -22.22
CA ILE A 37 -1.68 -3.64 -23.46
C ILE A 37 -0.69 -4.78 -23.20
N ALA A 38 0.42 -4.50 -22.49
CA ALA A 38 1.43 -5.50 -22.17
C ALA A 38 0.86 -6.66 -21.34
N ILE A 39 -0.04 -6.38 -20.39
CA ILE A 39 -0.79 -7.38 -19.62
C ILE A 39 -1.56 -8.32 -20.55
N GLU A 40 -2.25 -7.79 -21.55
CA GLU A 40 -3.02 -8.63 -22.45
C GLU A 40 -2.15 -9.44 -23.41
N ILE A 41 -0.96 -8.93 -23.76
CA ILE A 41 0.02 -9.67 -24.55
C ILE A 41 0.63 -10.80 -23.73
N VAL A 42 1.13 -10.52 -22.52
CA VAL A 42 1.78 -11.53 -21.67
C VAL A 42 0.82 -12.66 -21.28
N HIS A 43 -0.48 -12.38 -21.16
CA HIS A 43 -1.53 -13.38 -20.91
C HIS A 43 -2.06 -14.04 -22.20
N GLY A 44 -1.38 -13.87 -23.34
CA GLY A 44 -1.67 -14.56 -24.60
C GLY A 44 -3.00 -14.14 -25.23
N LYS A 45 -3.52 -12.94 -24.95
CA LYS A 45 -4.79 -12.46 -25.52
C LYS A 45 -4.59 -11.66 -26.80
N GLY A 46 -3.38 -11.20 -27.10
CA GLY A 46 -3.04 -10.54 -28.37
C GLY A 46 -1.57 -10.28 -28.54
N ALA A 47 -1.24 -9.51 -29.57
CA ALA A 47 0.11 -9.16 -29.97
C ALA A 47 0.13 -7.74 -30.57
N ILE A 48 1.32 -7.23 -30.84
CA ILE A 48 1.49 -6.02 -31.66
C ILE A 48 1.66 -6.44 -33.12
N PHE A 49 0.91 -5.77 -33.99
CA PHE A 49 0.89 -6.03 -35.42
C PHE A 49 1.22 -4.78 -36.21
N LYS A 50 1.76 -4.97 -37.41
CA LYS A 50 1.87 -3.93 -38.42
C LYS A 50 0.56 -3.85 -39.21
N VAL A 51 -0.09 -2.70 -39.20
CA VAL A 51 -1.38 -2.45 -39.85
C VAL A 51 -1.19 -1.64 -41.15
N PRO A 52 -1.98 -1.92 -42.21
CA PRO A 52 -1.85 -1.22 -43.49
C PRO A 52 -2.12 0.28 -43.38
N GLU A 53 -3.16 0.64 -42.64
CA GLU A 53 -3.56 2.02 -42.39
C GLU A 53 -3.20 2.46 -40.97
N LYS A 54 -2.84 3.74 -40.81
CA LYS A 54 -2.60 4.30 -39.48
C LYS A 54 -3.85 4.20 -38.62
N THR A 55 -3.68 3.85 -37.35
CA THR A 55 -4.78 3.91 -36.39
C THR A 55 -5.29 5.34 -36.23
N ALA A 56 -6.55 5.51 -35.83
CA ALA A 56 -7.09 6.86 -35.59
C ALA A 56 -6.39 7.61 -34.44
N VAL A 57 -5.76 6.88 -33.51
CA VAL A 57 -5.00 7.42 -32.39
C VAL A 57 -3.92 6.41 -31.99
N ALA A 58 -2.79 6.91 -31.53
CA ALA A 58 -1.74 6.09 -30.92
C ALA A 58 -1.21 6.74 -29.63
N TRP A 59 -0.32 6.02 -28.97
CA TRP A 59 0.42 6.48 -27.81
C TRP A 59 1.91 6.26 -28.04
N ASP A 60 2.71 7.27 -27.73
CA ASP A 60 4.16 7.15 -27.77
C ASP A 60 4.65 6.22 -26.63
N LEU A 61 5.96 5.95 -26.63
CA LEU A 61 6.61 5.14 -25.60
C LEU A 61 6.52 5.74 -24.19
N ASN A 62 6.20 7.03 -24.04
CA ASN A 62 5.97 7.67 -22.74
C ASN A 62 4.50 7.62 -22.30
N GLY A 63 3.61 7.08 -23.14
CA GLY A 63 2.17 7.02 -22.90
C GLY A 63 1.40 8.28 -23.30
N ASN A 64 2.06 9.26 -23.92
CA ASN A 64 1.41 10.46 -24.42
C ASN A 64 0.61 10.14 -25.68
N ARG A 65 -0.53 10.78 -25.84
CA ARG A 65 -1.36 10.63 -27.04
C ARG A 65 -0.68 11.33 -28.22
N VAL A 66 -0.56 10.62 -29.33
CA VAL A 66 0.02 11.10 -30.59
C VAL A 66 -0.86 10.72 -31.78
N ASP A 67 -0.46 11.18 -32.97
CA ASP A 67 -1.08 10.80 -34.24
C ASP A 67 -0.99 9.28 -34.48
N GLY A 68 -1.82 8.80 -35.40
CA GLY A 68 -1.95 7.39 -35.73
C GLY A 68 -0.63 6.66 -36.01
N SER A 69 -0.56 5.39 -35.60
CA SER A 69 0.59 4.51 -35.83
C SER A 69 0.26 3.39 -36.80
N HIS A 70 1.28 2.94 -37.54
CA HIS A 70 1.23 1.69 -38.32
C HIS A 70 1.44 0.45 -37.46
N TYR A 71 1.64 0.61 -36.16
CA TYR A 71 1.75 -0.49 -35.20
C TYR A 71 0.57 -0.42 -34.24
N ALA A 72 -0.13 -1.53 -34.05
CA ALA A 72 -1.28 -1.57 -33.17
C ALA A 72 -1.40 -2.88 -32.41
N TYR A 73 -1.88 -2.79 -31.18
CA TYR A 73 -2.37 -3.96 -30.47
C TYR A 73 -3.62 -4.52 -31.17
N ALA A 74 -3.64 -5.84 -31.38
CA ALA A 74 -4.84 -6.57 -31.78
C ALA A 74 -4.96 -7.93 -31.05
N PRO A 75 -6.17 -8.48 -30.88
CA PRO A 75 -6.35 -9.83 -30.36
C PRO A 75 -5.75 -10.90 -31.29
N LEU A 76 -5.35 -12.06 -30.74
CA LEU A 76 -4.73 -13.13 -31.54
C LEU A 76 -5.63 -13.68 -32.65
N CYS A 77 -6.95 -13.56 -32.55
CA CYS A 77 -7.86 -13.94 -33.65
C CYS A 77 -7.70 -13.08 -34.92
N MET A 78 -6.88 -12.02 -34.88
CA MET A 78 -6.52 -11.21 -36.05
C MET A 78 -5.12 -11.53 -36.59
N MET A 79 -4.45 -12.56 -36.09
CA MET A 79 -3.06 -12.89 -36.44
C MET A 79 -2.86 -13.24 -37.92
N GLU A 80 -3.86 -13.82 -38.58
CA GLU A 80 -3.81 -14.12 -40.02
C GLU A 80 -3.98 -12.88 -40.91
N LYS A 81 -4.47 -11.76 -40.36
CA LYS A 81 -4.79 -10.55 -41.12
C LYS A 81 -3.64 -9.55 -41.20
N PHE A 82 -2.73 -9.59 -40.24
CA PHE A 82 -1.68 -8.60 -40.08
C PHE A 82 -0.36 -9.26 -39.72
N GLU A 83 0.74 -8.65 -40.14
CA GLU A 83 2.08 -9.13 -39.82
C GLU A 83 2.35 -8.94 -38.30
N PRO A 84 2.64 -10.03 -37.54
CA PRO A 84 2.98 -9.92 -36.13
C PRO A 84 4.38 -9.32 -35.95
N VAL A 85 4.48 -8.33 -35.07
CA VAL A 85 5.74 -7.62 -34.79
C VAL A 85 6.26 -7.93 -33.39
N LEU A 86 5.39 -8.08 -32.41
CA LEU A 86 5.75 -8.50 -31.04
C LEU A 86 4.71 -9.47 -30.50
N THR A 87 5.13 -10.72 -30.26
CA THR A 87 4.27 -11.81 -29.79
C THR A 87 4.29 -11.98 -28.26
N PRO A 88 3.31 -12.71 -27.68
CA PRO A 88 3.34 -13.07 -26.27
C PRO A 88 4.64 -13.76 -25.83
N GLU A 89 5.13 -14.69 -26.64
CA GLU A 89 6.32 -15.50 -26.35
C GLU A 89 7.59 -14.62 -26.30
N GLU A 90 7.72 -13.69 -27.25
CA GLU A 90 8.82 -12.72 -27.28
C GLU A 90 8.79 -11.75 -26.09
N LEU A 91 7.61 -11.32 -25.65
CA LEU A 91 7.52 -10.45 -24.47
C LEU A 91 7.82 -11.24 -23.18
N ARG A 92 7.32 -12.48 -23.06
CA ARG A 92 7.57 -13.35 -21.91
C ARG A 92 9.05 -13.67 -21.72
N SER A 93 9.79 -13.90 -22.80
CA SER A 93 11.23 -14.22 -22.73
C SER A 93 12.09 -13.06 -22.22
N LYS A 94 11.55 -11.84 -22.19
CA LYS A 94 12.22 -10.64 -21.70
C LYS A 94 11.83 -10.22 -20.28
N LEU A 95 10.91 -10.94 -19.65
CA LEU A 95 10.48 -10.59 -18.30
C LEU A 95 11.62 -10.83 -17.30
N PRO A 96 11.88 -9.86 -16.39
CA PRO A 96 12.79 -10.09 -15.28
C PRO A 96 12.15 -11.03 -14.24
N ASP A 97 12.99 -11.59 -13.38
CA ASP A 97 12.56 -12.36 -12.22
C ASP A 97 12.05 -11.42 -11.12
N TRP A 98 10.76 -11.08 -11.17
CA TRP A 98 10.11 -10.27 -10.13
C TRP A 98 9.84 -11.11 -8.87
N PRO A 99 9.92 -10.50 -7.67
CA PRO A 99 9.70 -11.24 -6.44
C PRO A 99 8.23 -11.67 -6.30
N TYR A 100 8.02 -12.84 -5.70
CA TYR A 100 6.69 -13.27 -5.28
C TYR A 100 6.18 -12.47 -4.08
N PHE A 101 4.88 -12.20 -4.08
CA PHE A 101 4.16 -11.63 -2.94
C PHE A 101 3.18 -12.66 -2.43
N ILE A 102 3.53 -13.30 -1.32
CA ILE A 102 2.85 -14.48 -0.79
C ILE A 102 1.83 -14.05 0.25
N ILE A 103 0.60 -14.52 0.08
CA ILE A 103 -0.47 -14.46 1.06
C ILE A 103 -0.69 -15.87 1.59
N ASP A 104 -0.25 -16.11 2.83
CA ASP A 104 -0.40 -17.41 3.47
C ASP A 104 -1.82 -17.58 4.04
N LEU A 105 -2.50 -18.67 3.68
CA LEU A 105 -3.85 -18.98 4.16
C LEU A 105 -3.89 -20.14 5.19
N TYR A 106 -2.78 -20.50 5.83
CA TYR A 106 -2.72 -21.59 6.81
C TYR A 106 -3.78 -21.47 7.91
N HIS A 107 -4.09 -20.24 8.32
CA HIS A 107 -5.10 -19.96 9.35
C HIS A 107 -6.50 -19.68 8.80
N TRP A 108 -6.78 -20.00 7.55
CA TRP A 108 -8.07 -19.76 6.90
C TRP A 108 -9.26 -20.22 7.75
N GLU A 109 -9.22 -21.45 8.28
CA GLU A 109 -10.33 -22.00 9.07
C GLU A 109 -10.56 -21.31 10.42
N LYS A 110 -9.59 -20.53 10.90
CA LYS A 110 -9.77 -19.74 12.13
C LYS A 110 -10.59 -18.48 11.89
N HIS A 111 -10.92 -18.14 10.65
CA HIS A 111 -11.66 -16.93 10.28
C HIS A 111 -13.16 -17.19 10.21
N THR A 112 -13.94 -16.20 10.64
CA THR A 112 -15.38 -16.15 10.37
C THR A 112 -15.63 -15.95 8.88
N GLN A 113 -16.82 -16.34 8.39
CA GLN A 113 -17.19 -16.15 6.97
C GLN A 113 -17.07 -14.69 6.50
N LYS A 114 -17.38 -13.73 7.37
CA LYS A 114 -17.23 -12.30 7.08
C LYS A 114 -15.76 -11.89 6.94
N GLU A 115 -14.86 -12.47 7.72
CA GLU A 115 -13.42 -12.24 7.60
C GLU A 115 -12.84 -12.92 6.35
N LYS A 116 -13.24 -14.17 6.07
CA LYS A 116 -12.90 -14.88 4.83
C LYS A 116 -13.25 -14.05 3.59
N GLY A 117 -14.47 -13.50 3.53
CA GLY A 117 -14.88 -12.60 2.44
C GLY A 117 -14.03 -11.32 2.33
N LYS A 118 -13.60 -10.74 3.45
CA LYS A 118 -12.68 -9.58 3.45
C LYS A 118 -11.27 -9.96 2.99
N ILE A 119 -10.80 -11.16 3.30
CA ILE A 119 -9.50 -11.66 2.83
C ILE A 119 -9.56 -11.81 1.31
N CYS A 120 -10.57 -12.52 0.77
CA CYS A 120 -10.75 -12.65 -0.69
C CYS A 120 -10.77 -11.29 -1.41
N LEU A 121 -11.52 -10.31 -0.87
CA LEU A 121 -11.54 -8.96 -1.44
C LEU A 121 -10.15 -8.31 -1.44
N GLN A 122 -9.38 -8.45 -0.35
CA GLN A 122 -8.02 -7.92 -0.27
C GLN A 122 -7.06 -8.65 -1.21
N VAL A 123 -7.20 -9.96 -1.42
CA VAL A 123 -6.43 -10.71 -2.42
C VAL A 123 -6.74 -10.19 -3.82
N THR A 124 -8.02 -9.99 -4.18
CA THR A 124 -8.41 -9.44 -5.48
C THR A 124 -7.85 -8.03 -5.70
N GLN A 125 -7.88 -7.19 -4.66
CA GLN A 125 -7.28 -5.86 -4.71
C GLN A 125 -5.75 -5.91 -4.83
N SER A 126 -5.11 -6.91 -4.21
CA SER A 126 -3.67 -7.14 -4.30
C SER A 126 -3.26 -7.55 -5.72
N TYR A 127 -4.03 -8.44 -6.36
CA TYR A 127 -3.85 -8.78 -7.78
C TYR A 127 -3.96 -7.54 -8.66
N GLY A 128 -4.97 -6.69 -8.44
CA GLY A 128 -5.13 -5.44 -9.17
C GLY A 128 -3.91 -4.53 -9.05
N LEU A 129 -3.33 -4.40 -7.85
CA LEU A 129 -2.10 -3.63 -7.65
C LEU A 129 -0.92 -4.25 -8.40
N LEU A 130 -0.68 -5.55 -8.28
CA LEU A 130 0.45 -6.18 -8.98
C LEU A 130 0.29 -6.11 -10.50
N ARG A 131 -0.94 -6.21 -11.03
CA ARG A 131 -1.23 -6.03 -12.46
C ARG A 131 -0.90 -4.62 -12.95
N ASP A 132 -0.93 -3.61 -12.08
CA ASP A 132 -0.59 -2.24 -12.44
C ASP A 132 0.94 -1.99 -12.52
N TYR A 133 1.77 -2.91 -12.00
CA TYR A 133 3.25 -2.82 -12.02
C TYR A 133 3.91 -3.95 -12.81
N PHE A 134 3.49 -5.20 -12.62
CA PHE A 134 4.10 -6.42 -13.15
C PHE A 134 3.07 -7.19 -14.00
N THR A 135 2.97 -8.52 -13.88
CA THR A 135 1.99 -9.34 -14.62
C THR A 135 0.73 -9.68 -13.80
N GLY A 136 0.85 -9.62 -12.48
CA GLY A 136 -0.13 -10.10 -11.51
C GLY A 136 0.12 -11.55 -11.05
N SER A 137 0.92 -12.32 -11.79
CA SER A 137 1.23 -13.72 -11.47
C SER A 137 2.26 -13.86 -10.34
N GLU A 138 2.91 -12.76 -9.97
CA GLU A 138 3.77 -12.64 -8.80
C GLU A 138 2.95 -12.73 -7.49
N LEU A 139 1.62 -12.56 -7.55
CA LEU A 139 0.77 -12.82 -6.40
C LEU A 139 0.65 -14.33 -6.19
N ALA A 140 1.26 -14.81 -5.11
CA ALA A 140 1.14 -16.19 -4.68
C ALA A 140 0.18 -16.31 -3.50
N VAL A 141 -0.71 -17.29 -3.54
CA VAL A 141 -1.60 -17.64 -2.43
C VAL A 141 -1.32 -19.08 -2.08
N THR A 142 -0.72 -19.32 -0.92
CA THR A 142 -0.40 -20.65 -0.40
C THR A 142 -1.53 -21.12 0.53
N TRP A 143 -1.63 -22.43 0.77
CA TRP A 143 -2.79 -23.03 1.43
C TRP A 143 -4.12 -22.69 0.74
N ALA A 144 -4.12 -22.58 -0.59
CA ALA A 144 -5.26 -22.15 -1.40
C ALA A 144 -6.33 -23.25 -1.51
N ASN A 145 -7.10 -23.43 -0.45
CA ASN A 145 -8.17 -24.44 -0.35
C ASN A 145 -9.37 -24.16 -1.27
N GLU A 146 -10.25 -25.16 -1.39
CA GLU A 146 -11.42 -25.10 -2.27
C GLU A 146 -12.41 -23.99 -1.88
N GLU A 147 -12.60 -23.72 -0.58
CA GLU A 147 -13.49 -22.65 -0.11
C GLU A 147 -12.99 -21.28 -0.53
N PHE A 148 -11.69 -21.00 -0.37
CA PHE A 148 -11.06 -19.78 -0.87
C PHE A 148 -11.28 -19.63 -2.38
N ARG A 149 -11.01 -20.70 -3.16
CA ARG A 149 -11.18 -20.68 -4.62
C ARG A 149 -12.63 -20.37 -5.03
N LYS A 150 -13.62 -20.87 -4.28
CA LYS A 150 -15.05 -20.56 -4.51
C LYS A 150 -15.42 -19.13 -4.11
N MET A 151 -14.83 -18.60 -3.04
CA MET A 151 -15.12 -17.24 -2.54
C MET A 151 -14.35 -16.14 -3.29
N TYR A 152 -13.24 -16.49 -3.93
CA TYR A 152 -12.39 -15.55 -4.64
C TYR A 152 -12.98 -15.17 -6.00
N ASN A 153 -13.38 -13.90 -6.13
CA ASN A 153 -13.98 -13.36 -7.35
C ASN A 153 -12.97 -12.72 -8.32
N GLY A 154 -11.70 -13.18 -8.28
CA GLY A 154 -10.66 -12.72 -9.21
C GLY A 154 -10.22 -13.80 -10.19
N PRO A 155 -9.31 -13.48 -11.12
CA PRO A 155 -8.83 -14.44 -12.12
C PRO A 155 -7.85 -15.43 -11.49
N LEU A 156 -8.34 -16.63 -11.12
CA LEU A 156 -7.51 -17.70 -10.58
C LEU A 156 -6.43 -18.16 -11.56
N ASP A 157 -6.69 -18.05 -12.87
CA ASP A 157 -5.77 -18.38 -13.96
C ASP A 157 -4.59 -17.41 -14.09
N ARG A 158 -4.64 -16.26 -13.39
CA ARG A 158 -3.62 -15.20 -13.49
C ARG A 158 -2.80 -15.00 -12.22
N ILE A 159 -3.18 -15.64 -11.11
CA ILE A 159 -2.42 -15.66 -9.85
C ILE A 159 -1.78 -17.03 -9.66
N THR A 160 -0.78 -17.10 -8.79
CA THR A 160 -0.14 -18.38 -8.43
C THR A 160 -0.82 -18.98 -7.20
N ALA A 161 -1.84 -19.82 -7.39
CA ALA A 161 -2.53 -20.50 -6.30
C ALA A 161 -1.92 -21.87 -6.00
N HIS A 162 -1.31 -22.02 -4.82
CA HIS A 162 -0.66 -23.24 -4.34
C HIS A 162 -1.48 -23.86 -3.19
N GLU A 163 -1.80 -25.16 -3.29
CA GLU A 163 -2.65 -25.84 -2.30
C GLU A 163 -1.88 -26.21 -1.03
N GLY A 164 -0.60 -26.54 -1.16
CA GLY A 164 0.27 -26.91 -0.05
C GLY A 164 0.83 -25.72 0.74
N PRO A 165 1.68 -26.03 1.74
CA PRO A 165 2.36 -25.05 2.58
C PRO A 165 3.25 -24.09 1.81
N THR A 166 3.55 -22.96 2.47
CA THR A 166 4.46 -21.95 1.93
C THR A 166 5.88 -22.47 1.76
N THR A 167 6.35 -23.39 2.61
CA THR A 167 7.68 -24.01 2.50
C THR A 167 7.83 -24.78 1.19
N GLU A 168 6.87 -25.66 0.86
CA GLU A 168 6.87 -26.43 -0.39
C GLU A 168 6.85 -25.50 -1.61
N PHE A 169 6.01 -24.47 -1.60
CA PHE A 169 5.98 -23.49 -2.68
C PHE A 169 7.35 -22.80 -2.88
N LEU A 170 8.02 -22.42 -1.80
CA LEU A 170 9.33 -21.78 -1.86
C LEU A 170 10.41 -22.73 -2.39
N GLU A 171 10.40 -23.98 -1.94
CA GLU A 171 11.31 -25.04 -2.43
C GLU A 171 11.13 -25.30 -3.93
N GLU A 172 9.88 -25.43 -4.41
CA GLU A 172 9.56 -25.59 -5.84
C GLU A 172 10.07 -24.42 -6.70
N LYS A 173 10.13 -23.21 -6.13
CA LYS A 173 10.65 -22.01 -6.78
C LYS A 173 12.15 -21.80 -6.59
N GLY A 174 12.82 -22.67 -5.81
CA GLY A 174 14.23 -22.53 -5.48
C GLY A 174 14.52 -21.24 -4.71
N ILE A 175 13.63 -20.87 -3.79
CA ILE A 175 13.76 -19.67 -2.95
C ILE A 175 14.12 -20.11 -1.53
N ASP A 176 15.32 -19.76 -1.10
CA ASP A 176 15.89 -20.12 0.22
C ASP A 176 15.89 -18.95 1.23
N GLU A 177 15.54 -17.75 0.80
CA GLU A 177 15.47 -16.55 1.64
C GLU A 177 14.23 -15.71 1.32
N VAL A 178 13.52 -15.30 2.38
CA VAL A 178 12.29 -14.49 2.28
C VAL A 178 12.28 -13.33 3.25
N VAL A 179 11.49 -12.30 2.93
CA VAL A 179 11.11 -11.26 3.89
C VAL A 179 9.71 -11.54 4.42
N LEU A 180 9.58 -11.71 5.74
CA LEU A 180 8.29 -11.88 6.41
C LEU A 180 7.87 -10.56 7.04
N LEU A 181 6.73 -10.01 6.59
CA LEU A 181 6.19 -8.77 7.12
C LEU A 181 5.50 -9.07 8.46
N ASP A 182 6.11 -8.62 9.55
CA ASP A 182 5.66 -8.85 10.91
C ASP A 182 5.63 -7.52 11.67
N PRO A 183 4.44 -7.05 12.15
CA PRO A 183 4.35 -5.80 12.90
C PRO A 183 5.14 -5.81 14.22
N TRP A 184 5.54 -7.00 14.71
CA TRP A 184 6.32 -7.17 15.94
C TRP A 184 7.83 -7.33 15.70
N ALA A 185 8.29 -7.30 14.46
CA ALA A 185 9.71 -7.42 14.15
C ALA A 185 10.52 -6.24 14.73
N ASP A 186 11.77 -6.51 15.09
CA ASP A 186 12.68 -5.48 15.62
C ASP A 186 13.10 -4.49 14.52
N GLU A 187 13.42 -5.01 13.35
CA GLU A 187 13.93 -4.23 12.21
C GLU A 187 12.82 -3.73 11.29
N ALA A 188 12.96 -2.49 10.81
CA ALA A 188 12.09 -1.94 9.79
C ALA A 188 12.51 -2.41 8.39
N LEU A 189 11.53 -2.60 7.50
CA LEU A 189 11.79 -2.89 6.08
C LEU A 189 12.65 -1.77 5.45
N SER A 190 13.66 -2.13 4.66
CA SER A 190 14.55 -1.17 4.02
C SER A 190 15.00 -1.63 2.63
N GLU A 191 15.71 -0.77 1.90
CA GLU A 191 16.25 -1.10 0.57
C GLU A 191 17.14 -2.34 0.56
N LYS A 192 17.81 -2.66 1.68
CA LYS A 192 18.64 -3.86 1.85
C LYS A 192 17.84 -5.17 1.72
N ASP A 193 16.51 -5.08 1.87
CA ASP A 193 15.60 -6.21 1.83
C ASP A 193 14.98 -6.41 0.44
N PHE A 194 15.18 -5.49 -0.51
CA PHE A 194 14.51 -5.52 -1.82
C PHE A 194 15.10 -6.53 -2.81
N GLY A 195 16.26 -7.09 -2.50
CA GLY A 195 16.91 -8.13 -3.31
C GLY A 195 16.36 -9.55 -3.10
N VAL A 196 15.43 -9.75 -2.17
CA VAL A 196 14.84 -11.08 -1.95
C VAL A 196 13.87 -11.46 -3.06
N LYS A 197 13.69 -12.77 -3.28
CA LYS A 197 12.77 -13.30 -4.30
C LYS A 197 11.34 -13.47 -3.82
N ALA A 198 11.08 -13.32 -2.52
CA ALA A 198 9.72 -13.40 -1.99
C ALA A 198 9.48 -12.54 -0.74
N PHE A 199 8.30 -11.92 -0.70
CA PHE A 199 7.73 -11.22 0.44
C PHE A 199 6.48 -11.95 0.92
N ILE A 200 6.44 -12.32 2.20
CA ILE A 200 5.23 -12.89 2.82
C ILE A 200 4.48 -11.75 3.51
N ILE A 201 3.33 -11.39 2.94
CA ILE A 201 2.54 -10.19 3.28
C ILE A 201 1.17 -10.49 3.89
N GLY A 202 0.79 -11.78 3.96
CA GLY A 202 -0.52 -12.23 4.45
C GLY A 202 -0.42 -13.51 5.30
N GLY A 203 -1.51 -13.85 5.99
CA GLY A 203 -1.60 -14.91 7.02
C GLY A 203 -1.75 -14.39 8.45
N ILE A 204 -1.79 -13.07 8.59
CA ILE A 204 -1.60 -12.36 9.85
C ILE A 204 -2.90 -11.65 10.25
N VAL A 205 -3.64 -12.23 11.19
CA VAL A 205 -4.69 -11.52 11.92
C VAL A 205 -4.16 -11.19 13.31
N ASP A 206 -3.26 -10.20 13.36
CA ASP A 206 -2.65 -9.73 14.61
C ASP A 206 -3.26 -8.40 15.11
N THR A 207 -4.42 -7.99 14.61
CA THR A 207 -5.07 -6.74 15.06
C THR A 207 -6.11 -6.92 16.15
N GLY A 208 -6.38 -8.14 16.65
CA GLY A 208 -7.24 -8.30 17.84
C GLY A 208 -7.43 -9.73 18.39
N GLY A 209 -7.65 -9.82 19.71
CA GLY A 209 -8.12 -11.04 20.39
C GLY A 209 -7.06 -12.10 20.70
N THR A 210 -7.47 -13.36 20.67
CA THR A 210 -6.69 -14.58 21.00
C THR A 210 -5.69 -15.01 19.93
N LYS A 211 -5.62 -14.29 18.80
CA LYS A 211 -4.79 -14.63 17.64
C LYS A 211 -3.43 -13.89 17.62
N LYS A 212 -3.10 -13.14 18.68
CA LYS A 212 -1.82 -12.44 18.80
C LYS A 212 -0.63 -13.41 18.68
N LYS A 213 0.38 -13.03 17.88
CA LYS A 213 1.65 -13.76 17.68
C LYS A 213 1.51 -15.02 16.82
N THR A 214 0.65 -15.03 15.79
CA THR A 214 0.66 -16.12 14.80
C THR A 214 1.76 -15.93 13.74
N THR A 215 2.11 -14.69 13.37
CA THR A 215 3.18 -14.42 12.40
C THR A 215 4.56 -14.96 12.80
N PRO A 216 5.00 -14.81 14.06
CA PRO A 216 6.28 -15.38 14.50
C PRO A 216 6.34 -16.90 14.27
N LYS A 217 5.21 -17.61 14.40
CA LYS A 217 5.16 -19.08 14.18
C LYS A 217 5.37 -19.47 12.72
N ILE A 218 4.83 -18.69 11.79
CA ILE A 218 5.11 -18.89 10.35
C ILE A 218 6.62 -18.73 10.10
N GLY A 219 7.25 -17.76 10.74
CA GLY A 219 8.71 -17.59 10.68
C GLY A 219 9.46 -18.80 11.23
N GLU A 220 9.09 -19.30 12.41
CA GLU A 220 9.69 -20.49 13.03
C GLU A 220 9.54 -21.75 12.17
N GLU A 221 8.38 -21.94 11.53
CA GLU A 221 8.11 -23.06 10.61
C GLU A 221 8.99 -22.99 9.37
N LEU A 222 9.13 -21.80 8.76
CA LEU A 222 10.01 -21.57 7.61
C LEU A 222 11.48 -21.81 7.94
N GLU A 223 11.96 -21.28 9.08
CA GLU A 223 13.34 -21.47 9.53
C GLU A 223 13.64 -22.94 9.86
N SER A 224 12.68 -23.66 10.44
CA SER A 224 12.80 -25.10 10.71
C SER A 224 12.89 -25.93 9.42
N ALA A 225 12.32 -25.44 8.32
CA ALA A 225 12.44 -26.03 6.99
C ALA A 225 13.72 -25.57 6.23
N GLY A 226 14.61 -24.82 6.88
CA GLY A 226 15.86 -24.35 6.28
C GLY A 226 15.75 -23.08 5.44
N ILE A 227 14.58 -22.42 5.44
CA ILE A 227 14.39 -21.14 4.76
C ILE A 227 14.85 -20.00 5.67
N ARG A 228 15.72 -19.12 5.17
CA ARG A 228 16.17 -17.94 5.91
C ARG A 228 15.06 -16.88 5.92
N VAL A 229 14.66 -16.43 7.11
CA VAL A 229 13.56 -15.47 7.27
C VAL A 229 14.07 -14.12 7.78
N ARG A 230 13.91 -13.08 6.96
CA ARG A 230 14.11 -11.68 7.39
C ARG A 230 12.79 -11.11 7.89
N ARG A 231 12.59 -11.11 9.21
CA ARG A 231 11.41 -10.47 9.82
C ARG A 231 11.54 -8.95 9.75
N ARG A 232 10.54 -8.27 9.18
CA ARG A 232 10.52 -6.82 8.99
C ARG A 232 9.18 -6.21 9.36
N LYS A 233 9.20 -5.06 10.03
CA LYS A 233 8.00 -4.24 10.24
C LYS A 233 7.95 -3.07 9.26
N ILE A 234 6.74 -2.63 8.93
CA ILE A 234 6.50 -1.34 8.29
C ILE A 234 6.15 -0.33 9.37
N VAL A 235 6.76 0.84 9.32
CA VAL A 235 6.58 1.91 10.30
C VAL A 235 6.24 3.24 9.63
N LEU A 236 5.63 4.14 10.38
CA LEU A 236 5.44 5.53 10.05
C LEU A 236 6.12 6.36 11.15
N LYS A 237 7.14 7.15 10.81
CA LYS A 237 7.94 7.92 11.78
C LYS A 237 8.38 7.04 12.97
N GLY A 238 8.91 5.84 12.67
CA GLY A 238 9.44 4.90 13.66
C GLY A 238 8.40 4.08 14.45
N ASP A 239 7.11 4.19 14.13
CA ASP A 239 6.04 3.52 14.89
C ASP A 239 5.08 2.77 13.96
N THR A 240 4.56 1.61 14.39
CA THR A 240 3.56 0.85 13.61
C THR A 240 2.17 1.47 13.67
N ILE A 241 1.88 2.34 14.64
CA ILE A 241 0.59 3.00 14.73
C ILE A 241 0.42 4.01 13.59
N GLY A 242 -0.67 3.86 12.85
CA GLY A 242 -0.95 4.65 11.66
C GLY A 242 -0.60 3.94 10.35
N VAL A 243 0.10 2.81 10.42
CA VAL A 243 0.31 1.93 9.27
C VAL A 243 -0.97 1.14 8.99
N PRO A 244 -1.43 1.04 7.73
CA PRO A 244 -2.53 0.17 7.35
C PRO A 244 -2.27 -1.29 7.71
N ASP A 245 -3.33 -2.03 8.05
CA ASP A 245 -3.27 -3.46 8.39
C ASP A 245 -3.78 -4.39 7.27
N ARG A 246 -4.39 -3.81 6.23
CA ARG A 246 -4.93 -4.57 5.10
C ARG A 246 -3.83 -5.05 4.15
N ILE A 247 -3.93 -6.29 3.69
CA ILE A 247 -2.93 -6.97 2.85
C ILE A 247 -2.61 -6.16 1.59
N ASN A 248 -3.64 -5.71 0.86
CA ASN A 248 -3.45 -4.91 -0.34
C ASN A 248 -2.83 -3.54 -0.06
N ARG A 249 -3.03 -2.98 1.15
CA ARG A 249 -2.38 -1.72 1.54
C ARG A 249 -0.91 -1.93 1.86
N ILE A 250 -0.58 -3.01 2.57
CA ILE A 250 0.81 -3.42 2.83
C ILE A 250 1.56 -3.66 1.51
N LEU A 251 0.96 -4.44 0.60
CA LEU A 251 1.53 -4.67 -0.74
C LEU A 251 1.79 -3.37 -1.48
N GLY A 252 0.82 -2.45 -1.52
CA GLY A 252 1.02 -1.18 -2.22
C GLY A 252 2.07 -0.27 -1.56
N ILE A 253 2.33 -0.39 -0.24
CA ILE A 253 3.47 0.26 0.41
C ILE A 253 4.78 -0.34 -0.14
N ILE A 254 4.88 -1.67 -0.19
CA ILE A 254 6.09 -2.35 -0.68
C ILE A 254 6.34 -1.98 -2.16
N LEU A 255 5.32 -2.03 -3.02
CA LEU A 255 5.46 -1.65 -4.44
C LEU A 255 5.92 -0.20 -4.61
N LYS A 256 5.43 0.72 -3.79
CA LYS A 256 5.88 2.13 -3.80
C LYS A 256 7.35 2.28 -3.42
N MET A 257 7.82 1.49 -2.46
CA MET A 257 9.22 1.54 -2.05
C MET A 257 10.14 0.87 -3.06
N VAL A 258 9.77 -0.34 -3.53
CA VAL A 258 10.61 -1.18 -4.41
C VAL A 258 10.62 -0.69 -5.87
N VAL A 259 9.47 -0.22 -6.36
CA VAL A 259 9.32 0.16 -7.77
C VAL A 259 9.45 1.67 -7.95
N GLU A 260 8.72 2.47 -7.16
CA GLU A 260 8.75 3.93 -7.29
C GLU A 260 9.91 4.58 -6.51
N GLY A 261 10.69 3.83 -5.72
CA GLY A 261 11.81 4.36 -4.94
C GLY A 261 11.40 5.32 -3.82
N LYS A 262 10.16 5.24 -3.34
CA LYS A 262 9.66 6.11 -2.27
C LYS A 262 10.18 5.68 -0.91
N ASP A 263 10.45 6.66 -0.05
CA ASP A 263 10.71 6.39 1.36
C ASP A 263 9.46 5.80 2.05
N MET A 264 9.70 5.10 3.16
CA MET A 264 8.64 4.39 3.88
C MET A 264 7.51 5.33 4.35
N ASP A 265 7.83 6.49 4.90
CA ASP A 265 6.83 7.42 5.42
C ASP A 265 5.92 7.90 4.28
N ARG A 266 6.50 8.22 3.12
CA ARG A 266 5.74 8.64 1.93
C ARG A 266 4.88 7.51 1.38
N ALA A 267 5.43 6.29 1.30
CA ALA A 267 4.68 5.12 0.85
C ALA A 267 3.49 4.81 1.78
N VAL A 268 3.71 4.85 3.11
CA VAL A 268 2.64 4.69 4.09
C VAL A 268 1.60 5.80 3.95
N TYR A 269 2.01 7.07 3.87
CA TYR A 269 1.08 8.20 3.73
C TYR A 269 0.14 8.05 2.53
N GLU A 270 0.65 7.63 1.37
CA GLU A 270 -0.17 7.45 0.17
C GLU A 270 -1.19 6.32 0.32
N MET A 271 -0.82 5.24 1.00
CA MET A 271 -1.68 4.07 1.25
C MET A 271 -2.53 4.16 2.52
N GLN A 272 -2.29 5.17 3.37
CA GLN A 272 -2.97 5.35 4.65
C GLN A 272 -4.47 5.61 4.47
N GLU A 273 -5.29 4.91 5.25
CA GLU A 273 -6.72 5.22 5.37
C GLU A 273 -6.95 6.22 6.52
N PRO A 274 -7.96 7.11 6.41
CA PRO A 274 -8.23 8.10 7.46
C PRO A 274 -8.40 7.50 8.87
N LEU A 275 -8.87 6.25 8.98
CA LEU A 275 -8.97 5.54 10.25
C LEU A 275 -7.61 5.37 10.94
N HIS A 276 -6.61 4.86 10.23
CA HIS A 276 -5.27 4.65 10.78
C HIS A 276 -4.58 5.98 11.07
N ALA A 277 -4.76 6.98 10.19
CA ALA A 277 -4.26 8.34 10.42
C ALA A 277 -4.79 8.92 11.74
N ARG A 278 -6.10 8.74 12.02
CA ARG A 278 -6.70 9.14 13.30
C ARG A 278 -6.18 8.34 14.50
N TRP A 279 -5.87 7.05 14.35
CA TRP A 279 -5.26 6.28 15.46
C TRP A 279 -3.90 6.84 15.82
N ARG A 280 -3.08 7.19 14.83
CA ARG A 280 -1.80 7.86 15.08
C ARG A 280 -2.00 9.23 15.70
N LEU A 281 -2.93 10.02 15.17
CA LEU A 281 -3.24 11.34 15.73
C LEU A 281 -3.66 11.28 17.21
N ARG A 282 -4.42 10.26 17.62
CA ARG A 282 -4.80 10.04 19.03
C ARG A 282 -3.59 9.81 19.95
N LYS A 283 -2.54 9.18 19.43
CA LYS A 283 -1.30 8.95 20.16
C LYS A 283 -0.42 10.20 20.22
N GLU A 284 -0.40 11.00 19.16
CA GLU A 284 0.49 12.17 19.05
C GLU A 284 -0.06 13.40 19.79
N LEU A 285 -1.34 13.76 19.60
CA LEU A 285 -1.91 15.00 20.18
C LEU A 285 -1.72 15.16 21.70
N PRO A 286 -1.92 14.12 22.54
CA PRO A 286 -1.72 14.25 23.98
C PRO A 286 -0.31 14.68 24.39
N LYS A 287 0.72 14.41 23.58
CA LYS A 287 2.12 14.77 23.86
C LYS A 287 2.34 16.30 23.83
N HIS A 288 1.49 17.02 23.11
CA HIS A 288 1.56 18.48 22.97
C HIS A 288 0.51 19.22 23.83
N ALA A 289 -0.27 18.49 24.63
CA ALA A 289 -1.35 19.08 25.40
C ALA A 289 -0.85 19.82 26.65
N VAL A 290 -1.11 21.12 26.71
CA VAL A 290 -0.88 21.97 27.89
C VAL A 290 -2.12 21.97 28.77
N ARG A 291 -1.93 21.73 30.08
CA ARG A 291 -3.04 21.73 31.05
C ARG A 291 -3.21 23.12 31.66
N TYR A 292 -4.38 23.71 31.48
CA TYR A 292 -4.79 24.94 32.15
C TYR A 292 -5.81 24.64 33.24
N LYS A 293 -5.68 25.30 34.39
CA LYS A 293 -6.70 25.28 35.43
C LYS A 293 -7.33 26.66 35.51
N VAL A 294 -8.60 26.77 35.13
CA VAL A 294 -9.38 28.01 35.12
C VAL A 294 -10.60 27.77 35.99
N ASP A 295 -10.73 28.55 37.06
CA ASP A 295 -11.87 28.46 37.98
C ASP A 295 -12.16 27.03 38.48
N GLY A 296 -11.12 26.34 38.94
CA GLY A 296 -11.23 24.95 39.41
C GLY A 296 -11.32 23.89 38.30
N LYS A 297 -11.78 24.23 37.09
CA LYS A 297 -11.88 23.32 35.94
C LYS A 297 -10.56 23.16 35.21
N THR A 298 -10.29 21.96 34.72
CA THR A 298 -9.08 21.65 33.94
C THR A 298 -9.40 21.61 32.46
N TYR A 299 -8.62 22.32 31.66
CA TYR A 299 -8.69 22.34 30.21
C TYR A 299 -7.38 21.82 29.63
N ARG A 300 -7.46 20.91 28.66
CA ARG A 300 -6.29 20.41 27.93
C ARG A 300 -6.27 21.10 26.58
N VAL A 301 -5.26 21.92 26.34
CA VAL A 301 -5.18 22.77 25.17
C VAL A 301 -4.01 22.34 24.30
N VAL A 302 -4.24 22.27 22.98
CA VAL A 302 -3.22 22.03 21.97
C VAL A 302 -3.19 23.19 20.96
N GLU A 303 -2.06 23.38 20.29
CA GLU A 303 -1.95 24.36 19.21
C GLU A 303 -2.79 23.94 18.00
N LYS A 304 -3.53 24.89 17.42
CA LYS A 304 -4.32 24.66 16.20
C LYS A 304 -3.43 24.32 15.01
N GLU A 305 -2.26 24.94 14.94
CA GLU A 305 -1.24 24.81 13.90
C GLU A 305 -0.62 23.40 13.84
N LEU A 306 -0.81 22.57 14.88
CA LEU A 306 -0.44 21.15 14.82
C LEU A 306 -1.16 20.42 13.69
N PHE A 307 -2.33 20.88 13.24
CA PHE A 307 -2.97 20.32 12.07
C PHE A 307 -2.10 20.46 10.81
N ASP A 308 -1.49 21.63 10.58
CA ASP A 308 -0.66 21.88 9.41
C ASP A 308 0.64 21.06 9.45
N GLU A 309 1.14 20.79 10.66
CA GLU A 309 2.29 19.90 10.87
C GLU A 309 1.92 18.44 10.59
N TYR A 310 0.86 17.94 11.21
CA TYR A 310 0.46 16.54 11.08
C TYR A 310 -0.06 16.20 9.68
N SER A 311 -0.80 17.10 9.02
CA SER A 311 -1.35 16.86 7.67
C SER A 311 -0.28 16.65 6.59
N ARG A 312 0.98 17.05 6.84
CA ARG A 312 2.10 16.81 5.92
C ARG A 312 2.50 15.34 5.83
N TRP A 313 2.27 14.55 6.88
CA TRP A 313 2.75 13.16 6.97
C TRP A 313 1.70 12.19 7.52
N LEU A 314 0.57 12.68 8.03
CA LEU A 314 -0.64 11.91 8.30
C LEU A 314 -1.72 12.33 7.32
N LYS A 315 -2.37 11.35 6.71
CA LYS A 315 -3.45 11.56 5.74
C LYS A 315 -4.77 11.90 6.45
N ILE A 316 -4.78 13.05 7.11
CA ILE A 316 -5.92 13.60 7.86
C ILE A 316 -6.50 14.82 7.16
N ARG A 317 -7.81 14.99 7.29
CA ARG A 317 -8.49 16.25 6.96
C ARG A 317 -8.77 17.02 8.25
N TRP A 318 -9.21 18.27 8.11
CA TRP A 318 -9.56 19.11 9.26
C TRP A 318 -10.66 18.45 10.12
N GLU A 319 -11.63 17.79 9.50
CA GLU A 319 -12.71 17.10 10.21
C GLU A 319 -12.18 15.92 11.05
N ASP A 320 -11.16 15.22 10.55
CA ASP A 320 -10.51 14.14 11.27
C ASP A 320 -9.77 14.66 12.51
N PHE A 321 -9.11 15.81 12.39
CA PHE A 321 -8.43 16.49 13.48
C PHE A 321 -9.43 16.92 14.57
N VAL A 322 -10.49 17.63 14.19
CA VAL A 322 -11.56 18.07 15.11
C VAL A 322 -12.24 16.88 15.80
N LYS A 323 -12.49 15.80 15.07
CA LYS A 323 -13.06 14.58 15.65
C LYS A 323 -12.18 14.01 16.75
N VAL A 324 -10.87 13.89 16.52
CA VAL A 324 -9.93 13.38 17.53
C VAL A 324 -9.82 14.33 18.73
N LEU A 325 -9.85 15.66 18.52
CA LEU A 325 -9.88 16.61 19.62
C LEU A 325 -11.08 16.38 20.55
N ARG A 326 -12.27 16.18 19.98
CA ARG A 326 -13.50 15.89 20.76
C ARG A 326 -13.40 14.57 21.51
N GLU A 327 -12.92 13.52 20.86
CA GLU A 327 -12.76 12.20 21.47
C GLU A 327 -11.75 12.20 22.65
N LEU A 328 -10.76 13.09 22.61
CA LEU A 328 -9.71 13.20 23.64
C LEU A 328 -9.97 14.31 24.67
N ASP A 329 -11.10 15.01 24.58
CA ASP A 329 -11.41 16.20 25.38
C ASP A 329 -10.28 17.25 25.34
N LEU A 330 -9.86 17.59 24.12
CA LEU A 330 -8.84 18.59 23.83
C LEU A 330 -9.46 19.83 23.17
N ILE A 331 -8.97 21.00 23.56
CA ILE A 331 -9.32 22.29 22.95
C ILE A 331 -8.15 22.74 22.07
N ALA A 332 -8.42 23.02 20.79
CA ALA A 332 -7.42 23.64 19.92
C ALA A 332 -7.53 25.17 19.97
N LEU A 333 -6.41 25.84 20.26
CA LEU A 333 -6.30 27.30 20.21
C LEU A 333 -5.12 27.70 19.32
N GLU A 334 -5.21 28.87 18.69
CA GLU A 334 -4.08 29.44 17.95
C GLU A 334 -2.87 29.64 18.87
N ARG A 335 -1.66 29.44 18.33
CA ARG A 335 -0.41 29.62 19.08
C ARG A 335 -0.31 30.98 19.76
N LYS A 336 -0.80 32.05 19.11
CA LYS A 336 -0.85 33.41 19.68
C LYS A 336 -1.68 33.48 20.96
N ARG A 337 -2.85 32.81 20.98
CA ARG A 337 -3.72 32.73 22.15
C ARG A 337 -3.06 31.91 23.27
N ILE A 338 -2.43 30.78 22.95
CA ILE A 338 -1.68 29.98 23.93
C ILE A 338 -0.53 30.79 24.54
N HIS A 339 0.21 31.55 23.74
CA HIS A 339 1.28 32.42 24.24
C HIS A 339 0.75 33.48 25.20
N HIS A 340 -0.41 34.09 24.89
CA HIS A 340 -1.07 35.02 25.80
C HIS A 340 -1.50 34.34 27.11
N LEU A 341 -2.15 33.17 27.03
CA LEU A 341 -2.54 32.37 28.21
C LEU A 341 -1.33 32.01 29.07
N ASN A 342 -0.20 31.66 28.46
CA ASN A 342 1.04 31.37 29.16
C ASN A 342 1.54 32.58 29.97
N LYS A 343 1.47 33.81 29.43
CA LYS A 343 1.88 35.05 30.12
C LYS A 343 1.02 35.38 31.34
N ILE A 344 -0.27 35.07 31.30
CA ILE A 344 -1.21 35.38 32.38
C ILE A 344 -1.35 34.24 33.41
N SER A 345 -0.82 33.06 33.10
CA SER A 345 -0.87 31.88 33.96
C SER A 345 0.30 31.79 34.95
N ASN A 346 0.05 31.16 36.10
CA ASN A 346 1.09 30.74 37.03
C ASN A 346 1.27 29.21 36.95
N THR A 347 2.51 28.75 36.81
CA THR A 347 2.82 27.31 36.77
C THR A 347 2.74 26.71 38.17
N ARG A 348 2.02 25.59 38.33
CA ARG A 348 1.92 24.83 39.59
C ARG A 348 1.95 23.34 39.32
N ILE A 349 2.53 22.57 40.24
CA ILE A 349 2.45 21.11 40.23
C ILE A 349 1.28 20.69 41.13
N ILE A 350 0.34 19.92 40.59
CA ILE A 350 -0.82 19.40 41.32
C ILE A 350 -0.88 17.90 41.03
N ASN A 351 -0.87 17.05 42.06
CA ASN A 351 -0.89 15.59 41.94
C ASN A 351 0.18 15.05 40.96
N GLY A 352 1.41 15.57 41.06
CA GLY A 352 2.54 15.15 40.21
C GLY A 352 2.47 15.61 38.75
N ARG A 353 1.48 16.43 38.37
CA ARG A 353 1.33 16.94 37.00
C ARG A 353 1.47 18.46 36.97
N LEU A 354 2.07 18.98 35.91
CA LEU A 354 2.22 20.42 35.67
C LEU A 354 0.91 21.02 35.17
N TYR A 355 0.47 22.11 35.81
CA TYR A 355 -0.69 22.92 35.45
C TYR A 355 -0.31 24.39 35.31
N ARG A 356 -0.95 25.06 34.37
CA ARG A 356 -0.96 26.52 34.24
C ARG A 356 -2.25 27.07 34.83
N VAL A 357 -2.17 27.69 36.01
CA VAL A 357 -3.33 28.19 36.74
C VAL A 357 -3.60 29.63 36.37
N ILE A 358 -4.82 29.93 35.93
CA ILE A 358 -5.27 31.29 35.62
C ILE A 358 -6.30 31.70 36.67
N LEU A 359 -6.03 32.80 37.37
CA LEU A 359 -6.95 33.39 38.35
C LEU A 359 -7.92 34.32 37.62
N LEU A 360 -9.22 34.19 37.91
CA LEU A 360 -10.34 34.83 37.19
C LEU A 360 -10.19 36.34 36.94
N LYS A 361 -9.50 37.08 37.82
CA LYS A 361 -9.22 38.52 37.61
C LYS A 361 -8.47 38.81 36.28
N LYS A 362 -7.81 37.82 35.67
CA LYS A 362 -7.16 37.93 34.34
C LYS A 362 -7.94 37.28 33.19
N ALA A 363 -8.95 36.46 33.48
CA ALA A 363 -9.71 35.70 32.48
C ALA A 363 -10.81 36.55 31.80
N ALA A 364 -11.31 37.60 32.47
CA ALA A 364 -12.31 38.52 31.91
C ALA A 364 -11.83 39.24 30.62
N MET A 365 -10.51 39.29 30.36
CA MET A 365 -9.95 39.83 29.12
C MET A 365 -10.07 38.87 27.91
N LEU A 366 -10.52 37.62 28.08
CA LEU A 366 -10.60 36.61 27.02
C LEU A 366 -11.95 36.58 26.29
N CYS A 367 -12.96 37.30 26.76
CA CYS A 367 -14.30 37.35 26.16
C CYS A 367 -14.51 38.50 25.15
N TYR A 368 -13.46 39.23 24.76
CA TYR A 368 -13.57 40.25 23.70
C TYR A 368 -13.03 39.70 22.37
N ASN A 369 -13.98 39.33 21.51
CA ASN A 369 -13.91 38.97 20.08
C ASN A 369 -14.43 37.56 19.80
N CYS A 370 -15.74 37.44 20.00
CA CYS A 370 -16.62 36.51 19.30
C CYS A 370 -16.56 36.74 17.78
#